data_AF-A0A8U0AA75-F1
#
_entry.id   AF-A0A8U0AA75-F1
#
_cell.length_a   1.000
_cell.length_b   1.000
_cell.length_c   1.000
_cell.angle_alpha   90.00
_cell.angle_beta   90.00
_cell.angle_gamma   90.00
#
_symmetry.space_group_name_H-M   'P 1'
#
loop_
_entity.id
_entity.type
_entity.pdbx_description
1 polymer ?
#
loop_
_entity_poly.entity_id
_entity_poly.type
_entity_poly.pdbx_seq_one_letter_code
_entity_poly.pdbx_strand_id
1 'polypeptide(L)'
;MSRFNRSLSPAYQAFVSTVQEYADDDQEPGEGVRRAIADALEDELRERFKNAWKVDEQAEKPCFRRLITGEDECSCDRSWIDRELETVGKGERPPHKPPHSDHASLWLDEDGEPAIFSIHVYHPEIQSVSKTADPEQSQRNGWFDIVECAKHWGLEIAVMPTS
;
A
#
# COMPACT_ATOMS: atom_id res chain seq x y z
N MET A 1 19.41 14.78 40.92
CA MET A 1 19.40 15.82 39.86
C MET A 1 19.31 15.12 38.52
N SER A 2 18.25 15.40 37.77
CA SER A 2 17.89 14.67 36.53
C SER A 2 18.84 15.02 35.38
N ARG A 3 19.39 14.02 34.69
CA ARG A 3 20.28 14.17 33.52
C ARG A 3 19.58 14.72 32.26
N PHE A 4 18.29 15.03 32.35
CA PHE A 4 17.45 15.45 31.23
C PHE A 4 17.30 16.97 31.06
N ASN A 5 17.97 17.78 31.90
CA ASN A 5 17.86 19.25 31.81
C ASN A 5 19.01 19.86 31.00
N ARG A 6 19.22 19.39 29.76
CA ARG A 6 20.12 20.06 28.81
C ARG A 6 19.29 20.99 27.93
N SER A 7 19.66 22.27 27.91
CA SER A 7 19.15 23.22 26.91
C SER A 7 19.37 22.65 25.51
N LEU A 8 18.36 22.75 24.65
CA LEU A 8 18.45 22.36 23.25
C LEU A 8 19.66 23.02 22.59
N SER A 9 20.39 22.31 21.74
CA SER A 9 21.56 22.87 21.06
C SER A 9 21.14 24.05 20.16
N PRO A 10 22.00 25.04 19.94
CA PRO A 10 21.71 26.12 19.00
C PRO A 10 21.33 25.62 17.60
N ALA A 11 21.97 24.54 17.15
CA ALA A 11 21.64 23.90 15.86
C ALA A 11 20.22 23.31 15.83
N TYR A 12 19.79 22.66 16.92
CA TYR A 12 18.43 22.14 17.01
C TYR A 12 17.38 23.26 17.08
N GLN A 13 17.67 24.33 17.83
CA GLN A 13 16.77 25.49 17.89
C GLN A 13 16.63 26.16 16.52
N ALA A 14 17.72 26.30 15.78
CA ALA A 14 17.69 26.83 14.41
C ALA A 14 16.87 25.94 13.47
N PHE A 15 17.06 24.62 13.53
CA PHE A 15 16.26 23.67 12.76
C PHE A 15 14.75 23.81 13.05
N VAL A 16 14.36 23.84 14.33
CA VAL A 16 12.95 24.01 14.73
C VAL A 16 12.37 25.31 14.19
N SER A 17 13.11 26.42 14.29
CA SER A 17 12.68 27.72 13.74
C SER A 17 12.45 27.62 12.23
N THR A 18 13.39 27.02 11.49
CA THR A 18 13.27 26.86 10.02
C THR A 18 12.08 26.00 9.64
N VAL A 19 11.81 24.92 10.37
CA VAL A 19 10.63 24.08 10.11
C VAL A 19 9.33 24.83 10.39
N GLN A 20 9.28 25.63 11.46
CA GLN A 20 8.12 26.46 11.79
C GLN A 20 7.87 27.54 10.73
N GLU A 21 8.92 28.27 10.34
CA GLU A 21 8.86 29.26 9.27
C GLU A 21 8.38 28.63 7.95
N TYR A 22 8.85 27.42 7.63
CA TYR A 22 8.40 26.69 6.45
C TYR A 22 6.94 26.25 6.54
N ALA A 23 6.48 25.82 7.71
CA ALA A 23 5.10 25.37 7.94
C ALA A 23 4.09 26.52 7.98
N ASP A 24 4.53 27.70 8.44
CA ASP A 24 3.72 28.92 8.48
C ASP A 24 3.65 29.62 7.11
N ASP A 25 4.58 29.30 6.20
CA ASP A 25 4.53 29.73 4.82
C ASP A 25 3.44 28.91 4.09
N ASP A 26 2.42 29.56 3.55
CA ASP A 26 1.26 28.95 2.87
C ASP A 26 1.63 28.40 1.47
N GLN A 27 2.85 27.87 1.35
CA GLN A 27 3.42 27.30 0.14
C GLN A 27 3.19 25.79 0.10
N GLU A 28 2.87 25.28 -1.08
CA GLU A 28 2.78 23.85 -1.29
C GLU A 28 4.18 23.21 -1.15
N PRO A 29 4.34 22.12 -0.36
CA PRO A 29 5.65 21.55 -0.15
C PRO A 29 6.30 21.06 -1.43
N GLY A 30 7.57 21.43 -1.63
CA GLY A 30 8.34 20.94 -2.77
C GLY A 30 8.59 19.43 -2.70
N GLU A 31 8.84 18.80 -3.84
CA GLU A 31 9.08 17.35 -3.96
C GLU A 31 10.17 16.83 -3.00
N GLY A 32 11.26 17.58 -2.83
CA GLY A 32 12.35 17.21 -1.92
C GLY A 32 11.92 17.17 -0.45
N VAL A 33 11.04 18.10 -0.04
CA VAL A 33 10.49 18.13 1.31
C VAL A 33 9.52 16.97 1.52
N ARG A 34 8.68 16.68 0.52
CA ARG A 34 7.77 15.51 0.57
C ARG A 34 8.51 14.20 0.74
N ARG A 35 9.59 13.99 -0.02
CA ARG A 35 10.44 12.80 0.11
C ARG A 35 11.11 12.73 1.47
N ALA A 36 11.69 13.83 1.93
CA ALA A 36 12.35 13.86 3.25
C ALA A 36 11.36 13.55 4.39
N ILE A 37 10.12 14.03 4.30
CA ILE A 37 9.06 13.69 5.25
C ILE A 37 8.67 12.22 5.13
N ALA A 38 8.51 11.69 3.91
CA ALA A 38 8.17 10.29 3.68
C ALA A 38 9.24 9.36 4.27
N ASP A 39 10.52 9.61 3.96
CA ASP A 39 11.66 8.84 4.48
C ASP A 39 11.74 8.91 6.01
N ALA A 40 11.46 10.08 6.61
CA ALA A 40 11.50 10.25 8.06
C ALA A 40 10.36 9.54 8.79
N LEU A 41 9.21 9.37 8.13
CA LEU A 41 8.03 8.76 8.71
C LEU A 41 7.88 7.28 8.34
N GLU A 42 8.62 6.77 7.36
CA GLU A 42 8.41 5.44 6.78
C GLU A 42 8.35 4.34 7.86
N ASP A 43 9.37 4.24 8.71
CA ASP A 43 9.44 3.21 9.76
C ASP A 43 8.28 3.35 10.76
N GLU A 44 7.93 4.56 11.14
CA GLU A 44 6.83 4.81 12.06
C GLU A 44 5.49 4.41 11.45
N LEU A 45 5.24 4.77 10.19
CA LEU A 45 4.02 4.44 9.46
C LEU A 45 3.91 2.93 9.22
N ARG A 46 5.03 2.29 8.89
CA ARG A 46 5.14 0.83 8.74
C ARG A 46 4.80 0.12 10.03
N GLU A 47 5.35 0.56 11.17
CA GLU A 47 5.05 -0.02 12.48
C GLU A 47 3.60 0.25 12.92
N ARG A 48 3.04 1.43 12.64
CA ARG A 48 1.62 1.71 12.89
C ARG A 48 0.72 0.78 12.08
N PHE A 49 1.04 0.55 10.80
CA PHE A 49 0.33 -0.40 9.94
C PHE A 49 0.35 -1.81 10.53
N LYS A 50 1.56 -2.31 10.84
CA LYS A 50 1.76 -3.63 11.46
C LYS A 50 0.92 -3.80 12.74
N ASN A 51 0.96 -2.80 13.61
CA ASN A 51 0.24 -2.83 14.88
C ASN A 51 -1.29 -2.79 14.72
N ALA A 52 -1.79 -2.00 13.77
CA ALA A 52 -3.22 -1.89 13.48
C ALA A 52 -3.79 -3.19 12.93
N TRP A 53 -3.01 -3.87 12.09
CA TRP A 53 -3.46 -5.04 11.34
C TRP A 53 -2.96 -6.38 11.86
N LYS A 54 -2.12 -6.38 12.90
CA LYS A 54 -1.53 -7.60 13.49
C LYS A 54 -0.72 -8.42 12.48
N VAL A 55 0.09 -7.73 11.69
CA VAL A 55 1.04 -8.34 10.74
C VAL A 55 2.48 -8.04 11.16
N ASP A 56 3.42 -8.90 10.80
CA ASP A 56 4.81 -8.81 11.26
C ASP A 56 5.75 -8.27 10.17
N GLU A 57 5.76 -8.88 8.99
CA GLU A 57 6.69 -8.48 7.93
C GLU A 57 6.05 -8.45 6.53
N GLN A 58 6.76 -7.81 5.61
CA GLN A 58 6.40 -7.86 4.19
C GLN A 58 7.06 -9.06 3.53
N ALA A 59 6.28 -9.80 2.75
CA ALA A 59 6.83 -10.85 1.91
C ALA A 59 7.82 -10.26 0.89
N GLU A 60 8.95 -10.94 0.66
CA GLU A 60 9.94 -10.54 -0.35
C GLU A 60 9.32 -10.34 -1.75
N LYS A 61 8.31 -11.15 -2.08
CA LYS A 61 7.56 -11.06 -3.34
C LYS A 61 6.06 -10.98 -3.07
N PRO A 62 5.41 -9.84 -3.38
CA PRO A 62 3.97 -9.72 -3.24
C PRO A 62 3.26 -10.56 -4.29
N CYS A 63 2.34 -11.43 -3.86
CA CYS A 63 1.46 -12.17 -4.75
C CYS A 63 0.07 -12.27 -4.13
N PHE A 64 -0.92 -11.71 -4.83
CA PHE A 64 -2.30 -11.68 -4.34
C PHE A 64 -2.94 -13.07 -4.27
N ARG A 65 -2.55 -13.97 -5.17
CA ARG A 65 -2.97 -15.36 -5.10
C ARG A 65 -2.59 -16.02 -3.78
N ARG A 66 -1.40 -15.72 -3.22
CA ARG A 66 -0.97 -16.27 -1.94
C ARG A 66 -1.93 -15.90 -0.81
N LEU A 67 -2.43 -14.66 -0.80
CA LEU A 67 -3.47 -14.24 0.15
C LEU A 67 -4.75 -15.08 0.02
N ILE A 68 -5.15 -15.43 -1.20
CA ILE A 68 -6.40 -16.14 -1.46
C ILE A 68 -6.26 -17.65 -1.19
N THR A 69 -5.10 -18.24 -1.49
CA THR A 69 -4.90 -19.69 -1.40
C THR A 69 -4.16 -20.15 -0.14
N GLY A 70 -3.51 -19.24 0.59
CA GLY A 70 -2.58 -19.60 1.67
C GLY A 70 -1.33 -20.31 1.14
N GLU A 71 -0.89 -19.98 -0.07
CA GLU A 71 0.35 -20.57 -0.63
C GLU A 71 1.58 -19.81 -0.08
N ASP A 72 2.56 -20.54 0.44
CA ASP A 72 3.82 -19.96 0.94
C ASP A 72 4.65 -19.33 -0.19
N GLU A 73 4.58 -19.91 -1.39
CA GLU A 73 5.36 -19.48 -2.54
C GLU A 73 4.48 -19.05 -3.71
N CYS A 74 4.98 -18.08 -4.48
CA CYS A 74 4.30 -17.61 -5.68
C CYS A 74 4.49 -18.62 -6.84
N SER A 75 3.54 -19.55 -6.99
CA SER A 75 3.50 -20.54 -8.08
C SER A 75 3.00 -20.00 -9.45
N CYS A 76 3.09 -18.68 -9.66
CA CYS A 76 2.55 -18.02 -10.85
C CYS A 76 3.47 -18.20 -12.06
N ASP A 77 3.55 -19.41 -12.62
CA ASP A 77 4.23 -19.73 -13.89
C ASP A 77 3.41 -19.28 -15.11
N ARG A 78 2.96 -18.02 -15.11
CA ARG A 78 2.17 -17.44 -16.19
C ARG A 78 3.02 -16.50 -17.03
N SER A 79 2.82 -16.54 -18.35
CA SER A 79 3.49 -15.60 -19.24
C SER A 79 3.11 -14.16 -18.88
N TRP A 80 3.95 -13.19 -19.21
CA TRP A 80 3.64 -11.78 -18.98
C TRP A 80 2.30 -11.36 -19.64
N ILE A 81 1.96 -11.98 -20.78
CA ILE A 81 0.69 -11.74 -21.49
C ILE A 81 -0.50 -12.24 -20.68
N ASP A 82 -0.41 -13.44 -20.11
CA ASP A 82 -1.49 -14.00 -19.28
C ASP A 82 -1.70 -13.16 -18.00
N ARG A 83 -0.62 -12.63 -17.43
CA ARG A 83 -0.67 -11.74 -16.25
C ARG A 83 -1.30 -10.37 -16.54
N GLU A 84 -1.07 -9.80 -17.73
CA GLU A 84 -1.69 -8.52 -18.15
C GLU A 84 -3.17 -8.68 -18.53
N LEU A 85 -3.61 -9.89 -18.92
CA LEU A 85 -4.98 -10.18 -19.36
C LEU A 85 -5.84 -10.87 -18.29
N GLU A 86 -5.33 -10.98 -17.06
CA GLU A 86 -6.04 -11.56 -15.91
C GLU A 86 -7.28 -10.75 -15.56
N THR A 87 -8.44 -11.15 -16.09
CA THR A 87 -9.74 -10.61 -15.68
C THR A 87 -10.26 -11.41 -14.49
N VAL A 88 -10.78 -10.73 -13.46
CA VAL A 88 -11.50 -11.39 -12.36
C VAL A 88 -12.61 -12.29 -12.93
N GLY A 89 -12.63 -13.56 -12.51
CA GLY A 89 -13.65 -14.53 -12.91
C GLY A 89 -13.47 -15.20 -14.29
N LYS A 90 -12.46 -14.84 -15.10
CA LYS A 90 -12.19 -15.53 -16.39
C LYS A 90 -11.40 -16.83 -16.27
N GLY A 91 -10.78 -17.11 -15.13
CA GLY A 91 -10.01 -18.33 -14.89
C GLY A 91 -10.31 -18.93 -13.53
N GLU A 92 -10.08 -20.23 -13.37
CA GLU A 92 -10.34 -20.96 -12.12
C GLU A 92 -9.36 -20.63 -10.99
N ARG A 93 -8.21 -20.02 -11.31
CA ARG A 93 -7.19 -19.67 -10.32
C ARG A 93 -7.17 -18.16 -10.06
N PRO A 94 -6.91 -17.74 -8.81
CA PRO A 94 -6.75 -16.33 -8.48
C PRO A 94 -5.65 -15.63 -9.30
N PRO A 95 -5.81 -14.33 -9.58
CA PRO A 95 -4.80 -13.56 -10.30
C PRO A 95 -3.57 -13.31 -9.43
N HIS A 96 -2.45 -13.01 -10.07
CA HIS A 96 -1.21 -12.66 -9.38
C HIS A 96 -1.31 -11.28 -8.68
N LYS A 97 -2.15 -10.39 -9.21
CA LYS A 97 -2.37 -9.02 -8.70
C LYS A 97 -3.86 -8.65 -8.71
N PRO A 98 -4.36 -7.84 -7.76
CA PRO A 98 -5.69 -7.29 -7.83
C PRO A 98 -5.75 -6.10 -8.82
N PRO A 99 -6.96 -5.62 -9.15
CA PRO A 99 -7.18 -4.33 -9.81
C PRO A 99 -6.44 -3.17 -9.13
N HIS A 100 -5.92 -2.25 -9.94
CA HIS A 100 -5.25 -1.02 -9.46
C HIS A 100 -4.15 -1.26 -8.41
N SER A 101 -3.37 -2.33 -8.58
CA SER A 101 -2.35 -2.79 -7.62
C SER A 101 -1.02 -2.04 -7.72
N ASP A 102 -1.08 -0.71 -7.60
CA ASP A 102 0.14 0.09 -7.51
C ASP A 102 0.75 0.06 -6.11
N HIS A 103 2.08 0.12 -6.05
CA HIS A 103 2.90 -0.03 -4.82
C HIS A 103 2.43 -1.17 -3.89
N ALA A 104 1.99 -2.28 -4.49
CA ALA A 104 1.36 -3.38 -3.76
C ALA A 104 2.35 -4.15 -2.89
N SER A 105 1.94 -4.48 -1.66
CA SER A 105 2.70 -5.29 -0.70
C SER A 105 1.83 -6.43 -0.16
N LEU A 106 2.42 -7.60 0.03
CA LEU A 106 1.82 -8.70 0.79
C LEU A 106 2.47 -8.72 2.18
N TRP A 107 1.65 -8.75 3.21
CA TRP A 107 2.05 -8.80 4.61
C TRP A 107 1.78 -10.18 5.18
N LEU A 108 2.72 -10.65 5.99
CA LEU A 108 2.68 -11.93 6.66
C LEU A 108 2.33 -11.74 8.13
N ASP A 109 1.64 -12.71 8.72
CA ASP A 109 1.40 -12.76 10.17
C ASP A 109 2.63 -13.28 10.94
N GLU A 110 2.46 -13.53 12.24
CA GLU A 110 3.52 -14.02 13.12
C GLU A 110 4.01 -15.44 12.77
N ASP A 111 3.21 -16.22 12.05
CA ASP A 111 3.55 -17.57 11.59
C ASP A 111 4.19 -17.56 10.19
N GLY A 112 4.28 -16.38 9.55
CA GLY A 112 4.79 -16.23 8.18
C GLY A 112 3.73 -16.46 7.10
N GLU A 113 2.46 -16.54 7.47
CA GLU A 113 1.36 -16.85 6.56
C GLU A 113 0.82 -15.58 5.88
N PRO A 114 0.39 -15.65 4.60
CA PRO A 114 -0.20 -14.52 3.88
C PRO A 114 -1.46 -13.97 4.59
N ALA A 115 -1.36 -12.78 5.19
CA ALA A 115 -2.43 -12.21 6.00
C ALA A 115 -3.16 -11.05 5.32
N ILE A 116 -2.42 -10.09 4.74
CA ILE A 116 -3.01 -8.87 4.16
C ILE A 116 -2.29 -8.47 2.88
N PHE A 117 -3.04 -8.06 1.88
CA PHE A 117 -2.50 -7.46 0.67
C PHE A 117 -2.86 -5.98 0.63
N SER A 118 -1.87 -5.10 0.80
CA SER A 118 -2.07 -3.65 0.78
C SER A 118 -1.72 -3.09 -0.60
N ILE A 119 -2.57 -2.20 -1.11
CA ILE A 119 -2.35 -1.47 -2.37
C ILE A 119 -2.46 0.02 -2.11
N HIS A 120 -1.71 0.81 -2.87
CA HIS A 120 -1.92 2.25 -2.92
C HIS A 120 -2.81 2.56 -4.14
N VAL A 121 -3.82 3.39 -3.94
CA VAL A 121 -4.81 3.70 -4.98
C VAL A 121 -4.76 5.19 -5.28
N TYR A 122 -4.25 5.57 -6.45
CA TYR A 122 -4.20 6.99 -6.84
C TYR A 122 -5.50 7.42 -7.51
N HIS A 123 -5.94 8.66 -7.22
CA HIS A 123 -7.20 9.21 -7.72
C HIS A 123 -7.36 9.13 -9.27
N PRO A 124 -6.33 9.38 -10.10
CA PRO A 124 -6.47 9.20 -11.55
C PRO A 124 -6.69 7.73 -11.97
N GLU A 125 -6.19 6.77 -11.19
CA GLU A 125 -6.28 5.35 -11.50
C GLU A 125 -7.70 4.82 -11.30
N ILE A 126 -8.41 5.25 -10.25
CA ILE A 126 -9.82 4.87 -10.00
C ILE A 126 -10.81 5.50 -10.97
N GLN A 127 -10.43 6.59 -11.63
CA GLN A 127 -11.21 7.24 -12.67
C GLN A 127 -11.03 6.55 -14.03
N SER A 128 -10.05 5.65 -14.12
CA SER A 128 -9.77 4.81 -15.29
C SER A 128 -10.28 3.39 -15.07
N VAL A 129 -10.57 2.68 -16.16
CA VAL A 129 -10.99 1.27 -16.11
C VAL A 129 -9.79 0.40 -15.74
N SER A 130 -9.91 -0.46 -14.71
CA SER A 130 -8.85 -1.43 -14.42
C SER A 130 -8.68 -2.39 -15.60
N LYS A 131 -7.44 -2.64 -16.01
CA LYS A 131 -7.12 -3.67 -17.02
C LYS A 131 -7.57 -5.08 -16.60
N THR A 132 -7.69 -5.34 -15.29
CA THR A 132 -7.99 -6.66 -14.71
C THR A 132 -9.46 -6.88 -14.34
N ALA A 133 -10.36 -5.93 -14.62
CA ALA A 133 -11.75 -6.02 -14.17
C ALA A 133 -12.75 -6.52 -15.22
N ASP A 134 -12.70 -6.04 -16.47
CA ASP A 134 -13.66 -6.46 -17.51
C ASP A 134 -13.16 -6.16 -18.95
N PRO A 135 -13.10 -7.13 -19.88
CA PRO A 135 -12.84 -6.88 -21.30
C PRO A 135 -13.93 -6.08 -22.05
N GLU A 136 -15.17 -5.99 -21.56
CA GLU A 136 -16.30 -5.41 -22.32
C GLU A 136 -16.49 -3.89 -22.12
N GLN A 137 -15.62 -3.23 -21.34
CA GLN A 137 -15.41 -1.78 -21.31
C GLN A 137 -16.68 -0.89 -21.38
N SER A 138 -17.40 -0.80 -20.28
CA SER A 138 -18.18 0.42 -19.96
C SER A 138 -17.50 1.13 -18.80
N GLN A 139 -17.35 2.46 -18.88
CA GLN A 139 -16.72 3.28 -17.84
C GLN A 139 -17.34 2.96 -16.46
N ARG A 140 -16.61 2.21 -15.65
CA ARG A 140 -16.95 1.94 -14.25
C ARG A 140 -15.86 2.55 -13.37
N ASN A 141 -16.26 2.97 -12.18
CA ASN A 141 -15.35 3.47 -11.16
C ASN A 141 -14.51 2.29 -10.65
N GLY A 142 -13.18 2.39 -10.72
CA GLY A 142 -12.22 1.35 -10.32
C GLY A 142 -12.35 0.86 -8.88
N TRP A 143 -13.04 1.63 -8.02
CA TRP A 143 -13.45 1.15 -6.69
C TRP A 143 -14.35 -0.08 -6.76
N PHE A 144 -15.27 -0.15 -7.73
CA PHE A 144 -16.14 -1.32 -7.90
C PHE A 144 -15.32 -2.54 -8.32
N ASP A 145 -14.28 -2.37 -9.14
CA ASP A 145 -13.41 -3.46 -9.57
C ASP A 145 -12.69 -4.10 -8.37
N ILE A 146 -12.19 -3.29 -7.44
CA ILE A 146 -11.55 -3.77 -6.21
C ILE A 146 -12.57 -4.50 -5.32
N VAL A 147 -13.77 -3.93 -5.13
CA VAL A 147 -14.83 -4.52 -4.30
C VAL A 147 -15.36 -5.83 -4.89
N GLU A 148 -15.58 -5.87 -6.20
CA GLU A 148 -16.02 -7.08 -6.91
C GLU A 148 -14.93 -8.16 -6.88
N CYS A 149 -13.66 -7.79 -7.03
CA CYS A 149 -12.53 -8.71 -6.90
C CYS A 149 -12.48 -9.34 -5.50
N ALA A 150 -12.51 -8.52 -4.45
CA ALA A 150 -12.49 -9.01 -3.08
C ALA A 150 -13.69 -9.92 -2.79
N LYS A 151 -14.90 -9.48 -3.17
CA LYS A 151 -16.12 -10.28 -3.01
C LYS A 151 -16.04 -11.61 -3.75
N HIS A 152 -15.51 -11.63 -4.98
CA HIS A 152 -15.40 -12.84 -5.79
C HIS A 152 -14.50 -13.88 -5.13
N TRP A 153 -13.41 -13.45 -4.49
CA TRP A 153 -12.45 -14.33 -3.81
C TRP A 153 -12.69 -14.48 -2.30
N GLY A 154 -13.81 -13.99 -1.78
CA GLY A 154 -14.16 -14.13 -0.35
C GLY A 154 -13.29 -13.30 0.60
N LEU A 155 -12.71 -12.21 0.12
CA LEU A 155 -11.86 -11.31 0.89
C LEU A 155 -12.66 -10.15 1.49
N GLU A 156 -12.20 -9.67 2.63
CA GLU A 156 -12.67 -8.41 3.24
C GLU A 156 -11.81 -7.24 2.75
N ILE A 157 -12.42 -6.05 2.71
CA ILE A 157 -11.72 -4.80 2.37
C ILE A 157 -11.72 -3.88 3.58
N ALA A 158 -10.57 -3.30 3.85
CA ALA A 158 -10.43 -2.18 4.74
C ALA A 158 -9.73 -1.02 4.05
N VAL A 159 -10.10 0.20 4.45
CA VAL A 159 -9.45 1.44 4.00
C VAL A 159 -8.84 2.10 5.22
N MET A 160 -7.52 2.30 5.20
CA MET A 160 -6.87 3.15 6.19
C MET A 160 -6.88 4.59 5.68
N PRO A 161 -7.49 5.54 6.42
CA PRO A 161 -7.57 6.93 5.99
C PRO A 161 -6.24 7.69 6.13
N THR A 162 -5.22 7.08 6.73
CA THR A 162 -3.90 7.70 6.93
C THR A 162 -2.81 6.64 6.82
N SER A 163 -2.13 6.59 5.67
CA SER A 163 -0.71 6.24 5.61
C SER A 163 0.08 7.53 5.80
#